data_AF-A0A8S3G729-F1
#
_entry.id   AF-A0A8S3G729-F1
#
_cell.length_a   1.000
_cell.length_b   1.000
_cell.length_c   1.000
_cell.angle_alpha   90.00
_cell.angle_beta   90.00
_cell.angle_gamma   90.00
#
_symmetry.space_group_name_H-M   'P 1'
#
loop_
_entity.id
_entity.type
_entity.pdbx_description
1 polymer ?
#
loop_
_entity_poly.entity_id
_entity_poly.type
_entity_poly.pdbx_seq_one_letter_code
_entity_poly.pdbx_strand_id
1 'polypeptide(L)'
;MSIISPSSIIDLNGLDPSFMYTKLLKEIFLEMGHDEKAKIEFIKFCHALNSAAQSSPLADFIRDFEDHSPIWWYTKEPFIYVTLNRALRTQNVEILLKMGFFIEKLHKEIQQIHSKTMPTKRKTIYRGQAISISDLEKLKKSEGGLLSFNNFLSTSTSYRVASLFAD
;
A
#
# COMPACT_ATOMS: atom_id res chain seq x y z
N MET A 1 -0.91 3.34 10.63
CA MET A 1 -2.34 3.15 10.97
C MET A 1 -2.63 4.20 12.01
N SER A 2 -3.67 4.96 11.79
CA SER A 2 -4.05 6.07 12.67
C SER A 2 -5.46 5.84 13.17
N ILE A 3 -5.73 6.26 14.40
CA ILE A 3 -6.99 6.04 15.08
C ILE A 3 -7.71 7.38 15.16
N ILE A 4 -8.98 7.41 14.76
CA ILE A 4 -9.83 8.59 14.83
C ILE A 4 -10.86 8.35 15.93
N SER A 5 -10.78 9.14 17.00
CA SER A 5 -11.64 9.00 18.17
C SER A 5 -13.10 9.38 17.88
N PRO A 6 -14.08 8.72 18.54
CA PRO A 6 -15.50 9.03 18.38
C PRO A 6 -15.89 10.19 19.30
N SER A 7 -15.40 11.40 19.05
CA SER A 7 -15.97 12.61 19.65
C SER A 7 -17.02 13.20 18.71
N SER A 8 -18.19 13.56 19.26
CA SER A 8 -19.44 13.92 18.59
C SER A 8 -19.44 15.23 17.77
N ILE A 9 -18.27 15.73 17.43
CA ILE A 9 -18.01 16.72 16.39
C ILE A 9 -16.73 16.20 15.76
N ILE A 10 -16.69 15.98 14.44
CA ILE A 10 -15.45 15.65 13.73
C ILE A 10 -14.54 16.87 13.89
N ASP A 11 -13.80 16.94 14.99
CA ASP A 11 -12.75 17.93 15.16
C ASP A 11 -11.63 17.51 14.22
N LEU A 12 -11.70 18.05 13.00
CA LEU A 12 -10.71 17.83 11.96
C LEU A 12 -9.31 18.23 12.43
N ASN A 13 -9.19 19.06 13.49
CA ASN A 13 -7.92 19.44 14.10
C ASN A 13 -7.29 18.34 14.98
N GLY A 14 -8.07 17.32 15.38
CA GLY A 14 -7.61 16.15 16.14
C GLY A 14 -7.18 14.98 15.26
N LEU A 15 -7.26 15.10 13.93
CA LEU A 15 -6.79 14.07 13.01
C LEU A 15 -5.28 13.95 13.08
N ASP A 16 -4.79 12.71 13.15
CA ASP A 16 -3.37 12.41 13.00
C ASP A 16 -2.84 13.07 11.71
N PRO A 17 -1.85 13.97 11.78
CA PRO A 17 -1.31 14.66 10.60
C PRO A 17 -0.88 13.70 9.49
N SER A 18 -0.52 12.46 9.84
CA SER A 18 -0.17 11.42 8.87
C SER A 18 -1.33 11.03 7.95
N PHE A 19 -2.58 11.17 8.39
CA PHE A 19 -3.77 10.94 7.56
C PHE A 19 -3.84 11.97 6.42
N MET A 20 -3.74 13.26 6.76
CA MET A 20 -3.77 14.34 5.77
C MET A 20 -2.60 14.23 4.80
N TYR A 21 -1.41 13.92 5.33
CA TYR A 21 -0.23 13.70 4.50
C TYR A 21 -0.41 12.55 3.51
N THR A 22 -0.95 11.41 3.96
CA THR A 22 -1.17 10.26 3.07
C THR A 22 -2.22 10.57 2.01
N LYS A 23 -3.27 11.30 2.36
CA LYS A 23 -4.30 11.72 1.41
C LYS A 23 -3.72 12.64 0.32
N LEU A 24 -2.93 13.64 0.72
CA LEU A 24 -2.25 14.55 -0.20
C LEU A 24 -1.28 13.81 -1.11
N LEU A 25 -0.44 12.91 -0.56
CA LEU A 25 0.47 12.10 -1.37
C LEU A 25 -0.28 11.25 -2.39
N LYS A 26 -1.38 10.62 -1.98
CA LYS A 26 -2.22 9.83 -2.90
C LYS A 26 -2.74 10.71 -4.04
N GLU A 27 -3.25 11.91 -3.75
CA GLU A 27 -3.74 12.84 -4.76
C GLU A 27 -2.61 13.26 -5.72
N ILE A 28 -1.45 13.66 -5.18
CA ILE A 28 -0.26 13.98 -5.97
C ILE A 28 0.12 12.83 -6.91
N PHE A 29 0.26 11.61 -6.41
CA PHE A 29 0.64 10.47 -7.27
C PHE A 29 -0.42 10.12 -8.32
N LEU A 30 -1.70 10.39 -8.06
CA LEU A 30 -2.75 10.12 -9.04
C LEU A 30 -2.88 11.21 -10.10
N GLU A 31 -2.51 12.45 -9.77
CA GLU A 31 -2.62 13.62 -10.65
C GLU A 31 -1.34 13.95 -11.41
N MET A 32 -0.17 13.55 -10.90
CA MET A 32 1.14 13.83 -11.51
C MET A 32 1.23 13.37 -12.97
N GLY A 33 0.50 12.32 -13.34
CA GLY A 33 0.53 11.73 -14.68
C GLY A 33 1.90 11.12 -14.97
N HIS A 34 2.07 9.82 -14.73
CA HIS A 34 3.37 9.20 -14.95
C HIS A 34 3.60 8.86 -16.43
N ASP A 35 4.69 9.37 -16.98
CA ASP A 35 5.16 9.12 -18.33
C ASP A 35 6.09 7.89 -18.41
N GLU A 36 6.58 7.58 -19.61
CA GLU A 36 7.49 6.44 -19.82
C GLU A 36 8.80 6.61 -19.05
N LYS A 37 9.23 7.85 -18.79
CA LYS A 37 10.43 8.11 -18.00
C LYS A 37 10.23 7.68 -16.55
N ALA A 38 9.10 8.04 -15.93
CA ALA A 38 8.76 7.62 -14.57
C ALA A 38 8.68 6.09 -14.44
N LYS A 39 8.15 5.40 -15.46
CA LYS A 39 8.17 3.93 -15.54
C LYS A 39 9.60 3.39 -15.54
N ILE A 40 10.47 3.90 -16.42
CA ILE A 40 11.86 3.45 -16.52
C ILE A 40 12.63 3.71 -15.21
N GLU A 41 12.42 4.85 -14.56
CA GLU A 41 13.03 5.18 -13.27
C GLU A 41 12.58 4.22 -12.17
N PHE A 42 11.29 3.89 -12.12
CA PHE A 42 10.75 2.88 -11.21
C PHE A 42 11.37 1.50 -11.46
N ILE A 43 11.45 1.04 -12.72
CA ILE A 43 12.00 -0.27 -13.04
C ILE A 43 13.49 -0.36 -12.67
N LYS A 44 14.27 0.71 -12.93
CA LYS A 44 15.67 0.80 -12.48
C LYS A 44 15.79 0.72 -10.96
N PHE A 45 14.90 1.40 -10.23
CA PHE A 45 14.86 1.33 -8.78
C PHE A 45 14.57 -0.10 -8.30
N CYS A 46 13.61 -0.80 -8.90
CA CYS A 46 13.31 -2.20 -8.59
C CYS A 46 14.47 -3.15 -8.89
N HIS A 47 15.13 -2.98 -10.05
CA HIS A 47 16.30 -3.77 -10.42
C HIS A 47 17.44 -3.61 -9.40
N ALA A 48 17.68 -2.39 -8.92
CA ALA A 48 18.69 -2.13 -7.88
C ALA A 48 18.33 -2.78 -6.52
N LEU A 49 17.05 -2.83 -6.16
CA LEU A 49 16.58 -3.46 -4.92
C LEU A 49 16.61 -4.98 -4.96
N ASN A 50 16.43 -5.58 -6.14
CA ASN A 50 16.36 -7.03 -6.31
C ASN A 50 17.77 -7.60 -6.56
N SER A 51 18.42 -8.10 -5.52
CA SER A 51 19.75 -8.72 -5.60
C SER A 51 19.83 -9.86 -6.62
N ALA A 52 18.73 -10.59 -6.85
CA ALA A 52 18.67 -11.64 -7.86
C ALA A 52 18.56 -11.09 -9.30
N ALA A 53 17.97 -9.90 -9.47
CA ALA A 53 17.89 -9.23 -10.76
C ALA A 53 19.18 -8.50 -11.16
N GLN A 54 20.05 -8.15 -10.20
CA GLN A 54 21.30 -7.43 -10.47
C GLN A 54 22.25 -8.18 -11.43
N SER A 55 22.17 -9.51 -11.50
CA SER A 55 22.95 -10.33 -12.43
C SER A 55 22.35 -10.40 -13.84
N SER A 56 21.12 -9.94 -14.02
CA SER A 56 20.40 -9.94 -15.30
C SER A 56 20.41 -8.55 -15.96
N PRO A 57 20.44 -8.47 -17.31
CA PRO A 57 20.30 -7.21 -18.03
C PRO A 57 19.00 -6.48 -17.67
N LEU A 58 19.07 -5.15 -17.49
CA LEU A 58 17.89 -4.31 -17.22
C LEU A 58 16.78 -4.50 -18.27
N ALA A 59 17.13 -4.75 -19.52
CA ALA A 59 16.17 -4.98 -20.60
C ALA A 59 15.29 -6.23 -20.36
N ASP A 60 15.86 -7.29 -19.78
CA ASP A 60 15.09 -8.50 -19.45
C ASP A 60 14.11 -8.24 -18.30
N PHE A 61 14.53 -7.47 -17.30
CA PHE A 61 13.68 -7.07 -16.18
C PHE A 61 12.56 -6.11 -16.61
N ILE A 62 12.82 -5.22 -17.59
CA ILE A 62 11.77 -4.38 -18.20
C ILE A 62 10.72 -5.25 -18.89
N ARG A 63 11.15 -6.23 -19.69
CA ARG A 63 10.23 -7.16 -20.38
C ARG A 63 9.37 -7.93 -19.37
N ASP A 64 10.00 -8.54 -18.37
CA ASP A 64 9.30 -9.27 -17.31
C ASP A 64 8.29 -8.37 -16.56
N PHE A 65 8.66 -7.10 -16.33
CA PHE A 65 7.76 -6.13 -15.73
C PHE A 65 6.50 -5.88 -16.54
N GLU A 66 6.62 -5.81 -17.87
CA GLU A 66 5.49 -5.59 -18.79
C GLU A 66 4.57 -6.82 -18.92
N ASP A 67 5.09 -8.02 -18.69
CA ASP A 67 4.34 -9.28 -18.82
C ASP A 67 3.36 -9.51 -17.64
N HIS A 68 3.48 -8.75 -16.55
CA HIS A 68 2.69 -8.94 -15.34
C HIS A 68 1.96 -7.67 -14.89
N SER A 69 0.81 -7.84 -14.25
CA SER A 69 0.03 -6.71 -13.75
C SER A 69 0.61 -6.12 -12.45
N PRO A 70 0.37 -4.84 -12.13
CA PRO A 70 0.75 -4.24 -10.85
C PRO A 70 0.30 -5.05 -9.63
N ILE A 71 -0.90 -5.65 -9.64
CA ILE A 71 -1.37 -6.53 -8.55
C ILE A 71 -0.52 -7.79 -8.45
N TRP A 72 -0.13 -8.40 -9.58
CA TRP A 72 0.77 -9.56 -9.57
C TRP A 72 2.10 -9.19 -8.90
N TRP A 73 2.73 -8.11 -9.33
CA TRP A 73 3.97 -7.58 -8.75
C TRP A 73 3.84 -7.30 -7.26
N TYR A 74 2.74 -6.66 -6.83
CA TYR A 74 2.49 -6.35 -5.43
C TYR A 74 2.27 -7.59 -4.55
N THR A 75 1.80 -8.70 -5.12
CA THR A 75 1.43 -9.91 -4.35
C THR A 75 2.43 -11.06 -4.48
N LYS A 76 3.25 -11.10 -5.54
CA LYS A 76 4.19 -12.19 -5.82
C LYS A 76 5.63 -11.82 -5.50
N GLU A 77 6.00 -10.56 -5.62
CA GLU A 77 7.37 -10.11 -5.40
C GLU A 77 7.54 -9.46 -4.03
N PRO A 78 8.21 -10.13 -3.07
CA PRO A 78 8.29 -9.66 -1.68
C PRO A 78 8.90 -8.26 -1.57
N PHE A 79 9.90 -7.95 -2.40
CA PHE A 79 10.60 -6.66 -2.31
C PHE A 79 9.69 -5.47 -2.63
N ILE A 80 8.75 -5.61 -3.58
CA ILE A 80 7.79 -4.54 -3.90
C ILE A 80 6.83 -4.34 -2.73
N TYR A 81 6.23 -5.43 -2.25
CA TYR A 81 5.30 -5.39 -1.12
C TYR A 81 5.95 -4.76 0.11
N VAL A 82 7.14 -5.23 0.49
CA VAL A 82 7.87 -4.77 1.68
C VAL A 82 8.28 -3.31 1.52
N THR A 83 8.87 -2.94 0.38
CA THR A 83 9.38 -1.58 0.13
C THR A 83 8.23 -0.57 0.14
N LEU A 84 7.15 -0.84 -0.59
CA LEU A 84 6.01 0.06 -0.68
C LEU A 84 5.33 0.24 0.68
N ASN A 85 4.99 -0.85 1.36
CA ASN A 85 4.30 -0.76 2.65
C ASN A 85 5.18 -0.14 3.74
N ARG A 86 6.50 -0.37 3.71
CA ARG A 86 7.43 0.30 4.62
C ARG A 86 7.45 1.80 4.33
N ALA A 87 7.63 2.21 3.08
CA ALA A 87 7.69 3.61 2.69
C ALA A 87 6.39 4.36 3.04
N LEU A 88 5.23 3.75 2.83
CA LEU A 88 3.93 4.30 3.22
C LEU A 88 3.78 4.43 4.75
N ARG A 89 4.28 3.44 5.52
CA ARG A 89 4.23 3.47 6.99
C ARG A 89 5.15 4.51 7.59
N THR A 90 6.35 4.65 7.06
CA THR A 90 7.37 5.60 7.55
C THR A 90 7.31 6.94 6.84
N GLN A 91 6.37 7.13 5.91
CA GLN A 91 6.23 8.32 5.07
C GLN A 91 7.55 8.72 4.37
N ASN A 92 8.31 7.73 3.87
CA ASN A 92 9.57 7.98 3.20
C ASN A 92 9.29 8.53 1.79
N VAL A 93 9.28 9.86 1.66
CA VAL A 93 8.93 10.58 0.43
C VAL A 93 9.83 10.20 -0.74
N GLU A 94 11.13 10.04 -0.50
CA GLU A 94 12.09 9.70 -1.55
C GLU A 94 11.76 8.35 -2.20
N ILE A 95 11.46 7.34 -1.39
CA ILE A 95 11.04 6.02 -1.90
C ILE A 95 9.66 6.12 -2.56
N LEU A 96 8.72 6.85 -1.95
CA LEU A 96 7.37 6.99 -2.51
C LEU A 96 7.37 7.69 -3.87
N LEU A 97 8.22 8.70 -4.08
CA LEU A 97 8.42 9.34 -5.38
C LEU A 97 8.94 8.35 -6.43
N LYS A 98 9.95 7.53 -6.10
CA LYS A 98 10.46 6.48 -6.99
C LYS A 98 9.41 5.42 -7.30
N MET A 99 8.49 5.16 -6.37
CA MET A 99 7.39 4.22 -6.53
C MET A 99 6.10 4.84 -7.09
N GLY A 100 6.08 6.14 -7.37
CA GLY A 100 4.87 6.89 -7.75
C GLY A 100 4.15 6.27 -8.94
N PHE A 101 4.90 5.92 -10.00
CA PHE A 101 4.36 5.23 -11.17
C PHE A 101 3.63 3.94 -10.79
N PHE A 102 4.24 3.12 -9.95
CA PHE A 102 3.67 1.84 -9.54
C PHE A 102 2.45 2.03 -8.62
N ILE A 103 2.48 3.01 -7.71
CA ILE A 103 1.36 3.35 -6.84
C ILE A 103 0.14 3.75 -7.68
N GLU A 104 0.33 4.61 -8.68
CA GLU A 104 -0.73 5.03 -9.59
C GLU A 104 -1.35 3.82 -10.32
N LYS A 105 -0.50 2.98 -10.93
CA LYS A 105 -0.95 1.81 -11.68
C LYS A 105 -1.67 0.80 -10.80
N LEU A 106 -1.11 0.48 -9.63
CA LEU A 106 -1.73 -0.43 -8.67
C LEU A 106 -3.09 0.10 -8.19
N HIS A 107 -3.18 1.39 -7.88
CA HIS A 107 -4.43 2.01 -7.46
C HIS A 107 -5.49 1.93 -8.55
N LYS A 108 -5.14 2.29 -9.79
CA LYS A 108 -6.05 2.25 -10.94
C LYS A 108 -6.52 0.83 -11.24
N GLU A 109 -5.66 -0.17 -11.17
CA GLU A 109 -6.04 -1.58 -11.39
C GLU A 109 -7.03 -2.07 -10.31
N ILE A 110 -6.77 -1.76 -9.03
CA ILE A 110 -7.70 -2.10 -7.93
C ILE A 110 -9.06 -1.43 -8.15
N GLN A 111 -9.09 -0.15 -8.53
CA GLN A 111 -10.35 0.55 -8.82
C GLN A 111 -11.11 -0.07 -10.00
N GLN A 112 -10.39 -0.43 -11.07
CA GLN A 112 -10.98 -1.08 -12.25
C GLN A 112 -11.58 -2.46 -11.94
N ILE A 113 -10.93 -3.24 -11.07
CA ILE A 113 -11.49 -4.53 -10.63
C ILE A 113 -12.72 -4.26 -9.75
N HIS A 114 -12.60 -3.37 -8.77
CA HIS A 114 -13.69 -3.06 -7.84
C HIS A 114 -14.96 -2.55 -8.56
N SER A 115 -14.82 -1.71 -9.58
CA SER A 115 -15.97 -1.21 -10.35
C SER A 115 -16.69 -2.32 -11.12
N LYS A 116 -15.97 -3.37 -11.54
CA LYS A 116 -16.54 -4.54 -12.22
C LYS A 116 -17.14 -5.56 -11.25
N THR A 117 -16.63 -5.65 -10.03
CA THR A 117 -16.96 -6.71 -9.07
C THR A 117 -17.77 -6.23 -7.85
N MET A 118 -18.43 -5.06 -7.94
CA MET A 118 -19.22 -4.43 -6.88
C MET A 118 -19.86 -5.46 -5.93
N PRO A 119 -19.31 -5.64 -4.70
CA PRO A 119 -19.77 -6.69 -3.81
C PRO A 119 -21.20 -6.40 -3.35
N THR A 120 -22.16 -7.21 -3.77
CA THR A 120 -23.58 -7.03 -3.39
C THR A 120 -23.86 -7.46 -1.95
N LYS A 121 -22.88 -8.05 -1.26
CA LYS A 121 -23.02 -8.59 0.11
C LYS A 121 -21.79 -8.28 0.96
N ARG A 122 -22.04 -8.06 2.26
CA ARG A 122 -20.98 -7.95 3.28
C ARG A 122 -20.19 -9.25 3.32
N LYS A 123 -18.86 -9.15 3.30
CA LYS A 123 -17.95 -10.30 3.34
C LYS A 123 -16.96 -10.13 4.48
N THR A 124 -16.79 -11.20 5.27
CA THR A 124 -15.77 -11.24 6.31
C THR A 124 -14.42 -11.58 5.69
N ILE A 125 -13.41 -10.78 6.02
CA ILE A 125 -12.01 -10.94 5.60
C ILE A 125 -11.12 -10.77 6.83
N TYR A 126 -9.92 -11.35 6.77
CA TYR A 126 -8.96 -11.42 7.86
C TYR A 126 -7.64 -10.82 7.41
N ARG A 127 -6.95 -10.14 8.34
CA ARG A 127 -5.61 -9.59 8.13
C ARG A 127 -4.76 -9.91 9.36
N GLY A 128 -3.64 -10.58 9.15
CA GLY A 128 -2.57 -10.67 10.15
C GLY A 128 -1.70 -9.42 10.10
N GLN A 129 -1.32 -8.91 11.27
CA GLN A 129 -0.43 -7.77 11.39
C GLN A 129 0.22 -7.79 12.77
N ALA A 130 1.55 -7.90 12.82
CA ALA A 130 2.31 -7.57 14.01
C ALA A 130 2.15 -6.06 14.33
N ILE A 131 1.78 -5.76 15.57
CA ILE A 131 1.63 -4.38 16.08
C ILE A 131 2.37 -4.24 17.41
N SER A 132 2.82 -3.02 17.70
CA SER A 132 3.45 -2.73 19.00
C SER A 132 2.43 -2.81 20.13
N ILE A 133 2.89 -3.12 21.34
CA ILE A 133 2.02 -3.11 22.54
C ILE A 133 1.39 -1.73 22.75
N SER A 134 2.14 -0.65 22.51
CA SER A 134 1.62 0.72 22.64
C SER A 134 0.51 1.02 21.64
N ASP A 135 0.61 0.55 20.39
CA ASP A 135 -0.45 0.69 19.40
C ASP A 135 -1.66 -0.19 19.71
N LEU A 136 -1.44 -1.40 20.24
CA LEU A 136 -2.53 -2.26 20.72
C LEU A 136 -3.32 -1.59 21.87
N GLU A 137 -2.62 -0.99 22.84
CA GLU A 137 -3.28 -0.28 23.93
C GLU A 137 -4.04 0.97 23.46
N LYS A 138 -3.55 1.67 22.44
CA LYS A 138 -4.31 2.75 21.79
C LYS A 138 -5.57 2.21 21.11
N LEU A 139 -5.48 1.09 20.39
CA LEU A 139 -6.62 0.45 19.74
C LEU A 139 -7.71 0.05 20.74
N LYS A 140 -7.33 -0.55 21.88
CA LYS A 140 -8.27 -0.92 22.95
C LYS A 140 -8.99 0.30 23.53
N LYS A 141 -8.30 1.42 23.68
CA LYS A 141 -8.87 2.67 24.22
C LYS A 141 -9.76 3.41 23.22
N SER A 142 -9.73 3.04 21.95
CA SER A 142 -10.49 3.68 20.87
C SER A 142 -11.67 2.85 20.38
N GLU A 143 -12.25 2.01 21.25
CA GLU A 143 -13.45 1.25 20.90
C GLU A 143 -14.58 2.19 20.43
N GLY A 144 -15.26 1.80 19.35
CA GLY A 144 -16.25 2.67 18.68
C GLY A 144 -15.65 3.77 17.78
N GLY A 145 -14.33 3.94 17.74
CA GLY A 145 -13.63 4.84 16.83
C GLY A 145 -13.42 4.29 15.41
N LEU A 146 -12.82 5.09 14.53
CA LEU A 146 -12.48 4.69 13.17
C LEU A 146 -10.98 4.38 13.04
N LEU A 147 -10.64 3.42 12.18
CA LEU A 147 -9.26 3.11 11.79
C LEU A 147 -8.97 3.67 10.40
N SER A 148 -7.86 4.38 10.30
CA SER A 148 -7.28 4.82 9.04
C SER A 148 -6.02 4.03 8.72
N PHE A 149 -5.92 3.57 7.47
CA PHE A 149 -4.76 2.87 6.95
C PHE A 149 -4.05 3.72 5.92
N ASN A 150 -2.75 3.91 6.13
CA ASN A 150 -1.93 4.70 5.22
C ASN A 150 -1.33 3.84 4.09
N ASN A 151 -1.72 2.57 4.02
CA ASN A 151 -1.19 1.58 3.09
C ASN A 151 -2.30 0.75 2.45
N PHE A 152 -1.95 0.05 1.37
CA PHE A 152 -2.82 -0.93 0.75
C PHE A 152 -3.07 -2.11 1.70
N LEU A 153 -4.34 -2.51 1.83
CA LEU A 153 -4.74 -3.62 2.68
C LEU A 153 -4.72 -4.94 1.91
N SER A 154 -3.72 -5.75 2.17
CA SER A 154 -3.76 -7.18 1.85
C SER A 154 -4.53 -7.94 2.93
N THR A 155 -5.50 -8.76 2.50
CA THR A 155 -6.40 -9.52 3.37
C THR A 155 -6.69 -10.90 2.77
N SER A 156 -7.18 -11.84 3.57
CA SER A 156 -7.57 -13.17 3.15
C SER A 156 -8.97 -13.52 3.63
N THR A 157 -9.69 -14.35 2.89
CA THR A 157 -10.94 -14.96 3.37
C THR A 157 -10.69 -16.12 4.32
N SER A 158 -9.47 -16.64 4.38
CA SER A 158 -9.07 -17.70 5.28
C SER A 158 -8.31 -17.12 6.46
N TYR A 159 -8.86 -17.31 7.66
CA TYR A 159 -8.19 -16.94 8.92
C TYR A 159 -6.80 -17.58 9.03
N ARG A 160 -6.68 -18.87 8.68
CA ARG A 160 -5.40 -19.61 8.71
C ARG A 160 -4.33 -18.98 7.81
N VAL A 161 -4.73 -18.44 6.65
CA VAL A 161 -3.77 -17.75 5.77
C VAL A 161 -3.39 -16.40 6.38
N ALA A 162 -4.37 -15.65 6.90
CA ALA A 162 -4.11 -14.36 7.51
C ALA A 162 -3.19 -14.47 8.74
N SER A 163 -3.33 -15.51 9.57
CA SER A 163 -2.49 -15.70 10.75
C SER A 163 -1.01 -15.91 10.43
N LEU A 164 -0.66 -16.40 9.23
CA LEU A 164 0.74 -16.54 8.80
C LEU A 164 1.46 -15.18 8.64
N PHE A 165 0.72 -14.07 8.63
CA PHE A 165 1.26 -12.71 8.51
C PHE A 165 1.17 -11.93 9.83
N ALA A 166 0.81 -12.59 10.94
CA ALA A 166 0.65 -11.96 12.25
C ALA A 166 1.90 -12.06 13.13
N ASP A 167 2.91 -12.81 12.69
CA ASP A 167 4.19 -13.02 13.40
C ASP A 167 5.15 -11.82 13.25
#